data_AF-A0A7V9G1P9-F1
#
_entry.id   AF-A0A7V9G1P9-F1
#
_cell.length_a   1.000
_cell.length_b   1.000
_cell.length_c   1.000
_cell.angle_alpha   90.00
_cell.angle_beta   90.00
_cell.angle_gamma   90.00
#
_symmetry.space_group_name_H-M   'P 1'
#
loop_
_entity.id
_entity.type
_entity.pdbx_description
1 polymer ?
#
loop_
_entity_poly.entity_id
_entity_poly.type
_entity_poly.pdbx_seq_one_letter_code
_entity_poly.pdbx_strand_id
1 'polypeptide(L)'
;MTSRTCPDWPALMEVAPDLQFKHYTVAEARLPADALVDLPDVPLAAVAICCDLEHNVFHAPHTDPKVAAALRHTRWFELGEWVTRGPGAAALG
;
A
#
# COMPACT_ATOMS: atom_id res chain seq x y z
N MET A 1 11.67 16.86 -6.34
CA MET A 1 11.03 15.55 -6.10
C MET A 1 10.35 15.10 -7.38
N THR A 2 10.86 14.06 -8.00
CA THR A 2 10.24 13.43 -9.17
C THR A 2 8.90 12.83 -8.74
N SER A 3 7.85 13.02 -9.52
CA SER A 3 6.54 12.37 -9.32
C SER A 3 6.74 10.86 -9.22
N ARG A 4 6.56 10.28 -8.02
CA ARG A 4 6.71 8.83 -7.77
C ARG A 4 5.39 8.10 -7.98
N THR A 5 4.72 8.37 -9.09
CA THR A 5 3.56 7.58 -9.50
C THR A 5 4.03 6.15 -9.78
N CYS A 6 3.27 5.16 -9.32
CA CYS A 6 3.57 3.75 -9.57
C CYS A 6 3.70 3.49 -11.09
N PRO A 7 4.70 2.73 -11.59
CA PRO A 7 4.81 2.42 -13.01
C PRO A 7 3.63 1.59 -13.53
N ASP A 8 2.97 0.81 -12.66
CA ASP A 8 1.78 0.03 -12.99
C ASP A 8 0.49 0.87 -12.99
N TRP A 9 0.61 2.18 -12.79
CA TRP A 9 -0.51 3.11 -12.67
C TRP A 9 -1.64 2.91 -13.71
N PRO A 10 -1.36 2.73 -15.02
CA PRO A 10 -2.42 2.47 -15.99
C PRO A 10 -3.27 1.24 -15.65
N ALA A 11 -2.64 0.13 -15.26
CA ALA A 11 -3.35 -1.09 -14.88
C ALA A 11 -4.07 -0.93 -13.53
N LEU A 12 -3.47 -0.21 -12.58
CA LEU A 12 -4.09 0.07 -11.28
C LEU A 12 -5.36 0.93 -11.44
N MET A 13 -5.37 1.86 -12.40
CA MET A 13 -6.53 2.69 -12.73
C MET A 13 -7.69 1.89 -13.35
N GLU A 14 -7.41 0.80 -14.05
CA GLU A 14 -8.46 -0.10 -14.56
C GLU A 14 -9.13 -0.90 -13.43
N VAL A 15 -8.37 -1.19 -12.36
CA VAL A 15 -8.81 -2.02 -11.24
C VAL A 15 -9.47 -1.22 -10.13
N ALA A 16 -8.91 -0.05 -9.79
CA ALA A 16 -9.38 0.81 -8.72
C ALA A 16 -9.10 2.29 -9.06
N PRO A 17 -9.93 2.91 -9.92
CA PRO A 17 -9.68 4.25 -10.47
C PRO A 17 -9.67 5.38 -9.42
N ASP A 18 -10.28 5.14 -8.26
CA ASP A 18 -10.36 6.12 -7.17
C ASP A 18 -9.10 6.12 -6.27
N LEU A 19 -8.21 5.14 -6.42
CA LEU A 19 -6.98 5.04 -5.63
C LEU A 19 -5.82 5.74 -6.34
N GLN A 20 -4.95 6.40 -5.57
CA GLN A 20 -3.80 7.18 -6.05
C GLN A 20 -2.47 6.56 -5.58
N PHE A 21 -2.09 5.44 -6.20
CA PHE A 21 -0.88 4.71 -5.84
C PHE A 21 0.41 5.47 -6.12
N LYS A 22 1.22 5.65 -5.07
CA LYS A 22 2.53 6.28 -5.11
C LYS A 22 3.56 5.42 -4.37
N HIS A 23 4.83 5.57 -4.74
CA HIS A 23 5.95 4.96 -4.02
C HIS A 23 6.48 5.88 -2.93
N TYR A 24 6.55 5.35 -1.73
CA TYR A 24 7.13 5.98 -0.54
C TYR A 24 8.18 5.06 0.07
N THR A 25 9.06 5.60 0.91
CA THR A 25 9.74 4.76 1.90
C THR A 25 8.79 4.51 3.07
N VAL A 26 9.04 3.45 3.85
CA VAL A 26 8.23 3.18 5.05
C VAL A 26 8.26 4.35 6.04
N ALA A 27 9.41 5.01 6.16
CA ALA A 27 9.55 6.21 6.99
C ALA A 27 8.70 7.39 6.51
N GLU A 28 8.53 7.55 5.20
CA GLU A 28 7.67 8.58 4.61
C GLU A 28 6.17 8.25 4.77
N ALA A 29 5.82 6.97 4.62
CA ALA A 29 4.43 6.49 4.69
C ALA A 29 3.82 6.58 6.09
N ARG A 30 4.64 6.69 7.14
CA ARG A 30 4.21 6.78 8.54
C ARG A 30 3.18 5.70 8.89
N LEU A 31 3.56 4.45 8.65
CA LEU A 31 2.70 3.29 8.88
C LEU A 31 2.22 3.21 10.35
N PRO A 32 1.09 2.53 10.59
CA PRO A 32 0.59 2.26 11.94
C PRO A 32 1.65 1.63 12.85
N ALA A 33 1.64 2.01 14.14
CA ALA A 33 2.65 1.56 15.09
C ALA A 33 2.66 0.04 15.29
N ASP A 34 1.50 -0.60 15.23
CA ASP A 34 1.33 -2.05 15.27
C ASP A 34 2.02 -2.75 14.09
N ALA A 35 1.96 -2.21 12.87
CA ALA A 35 2.75 -2.73 11.74
C ALA A 35 4.27 -2.56 11.96
N LEU A 36 4.70 -1.47 12.58
CA LEU A 36 6.14 -1.20 12.78
C LEU A 36 6.77 -2.11 13.84
N VAL A 37 5.99 -2.58 14.81
CA VAL A 37 6.46 -3.56 15.82
C VAL A 37 6.96 -4.85 15.17
N ASP A 38 6.36 -5.26 14.05
CA ASP A 38 6.72 -6.47 13.31
C ASP A 38 7.92 -6.28 12.34
N LEU A 39 8.51 -5.07 12.30
CA LEU A 39 9.58 -4.70 11.37
C LEU A 39 10.90 -4.22 12.05
N PRO A 40 11.39 -4.88 13.11
CA PRO A 40 12.52 -4.37 13.90
C PRO A 40 13.84 -4.23 13.11
N ASP A 41 14.04 -5.07 12.10
CA ASP A 41 15.27 -5.12 11.29
C ASP A 41 15.13 -4.46 9.91
N VAL A 42 14.01 -3.79 9.65
CA VAL A 42 13.75 -3.17 8.35
C VAL A 42 14.27 -1.73 8.35
N PRO A 43 15.19 -1.35 7.44
CA PRO A 43 15.66 0.03 7.35
C PRO A 43 14.56 0.92 6.75
N LEU A 44 13.70 1.48 7.60
CA LEU A 44 12.46 2.15 7.20
C LEU A 44 12.65 3.29 6.17
N ALA A 45 13.79 3.97 6.20
CA ALA A 45 14.13 5.05 5.27
C ALA A 45 14.63 4.55 3.89
N ALA A 46 14.92 3.26 3.74
CA ALA A 46 15.44 2.66 2.52
C ALA A 46 14.47 1.66 1.87
N VAL A 47 13.49 1.15 2.64
CA VAL A 47 12.52 0.17 2.14
C VAL A 47 11.31 0.87 1.55
N ALA A 48 10.93 0.46 0.34
CA ALA A 48 9.82 1.04 -0.41
C ALA A 48 8.48 0.35 -0.12
N ILE A 49 7.42 1.15 -0.20
CA ILE A 49 6.02 0.74 -0.20
C ILE A 49 5.29 1.46 -1.34
N CYS A 50 4.46 0.71 -2.07
CA CYS A 50 3.50 1.27 -3.03
C CYS A 50 2.12 1.33 -2.40
N CYS A 51 1.58 2.52 -2.18
CA CYS A 51 0.29 2.65 -1.52
C CYS A 51 -0.50 3.89 -1.92
N ASP A 52 -1.80 3.79 -1.66
CA ASP A 52 -2.67 4.92 -1.40
C ASP A 52 -2.79 5.10 0.13
N LEU A 53 -2.27 6.22 0.62
CA LEU A 53 -2.23 6.52 2.06
C LEU A 53 -3.60 6.95 2.61
N GLU A 54 -4.47 7.50 1.77
CA GLU A 54 -5.77 8.01 2.19
C GLU A 54 -6.72 6.85 2.53
N HIS A 55 -6.73 5.83 1.67
CA HIS A 55 -7.57 4.65 1.80
C HIS A 55 -6.88 3.51 2.56
N ASN A 56 -5.61 3.65 2.92
CA ASN A 56 -4.78 2.61 3.55
C ASN A 56 -4.74 1.33 2.70
N VAL A 57 -4.50 1.48 1.39
CA VAL A 57 -4.40 0.36 0.44
C VAL A 57 -2.99 0.28 -0.11
N PHE A 58 -2.40 -0.91 -0.11
CA PHE A 58 -1.06 -1.14 -0.66
C PHE A 58 -1.08 -2.12 -1.84
N HIS A 59 -0.11 -1.97 -2.73
CA HIS A 59 0.11 -2.85 -3.87
C HIS A 59 1.29 -3.76 -3.59
N ALA A 60 1.01 -5.04 -3.30
CA ALA A 60 2.01 -6.00 -2.84
C ALA A 60 3.19 -6.22 -3.83
N PRO A 61 2.99 -6.29 -5.16
CA PRO A 61 4.09 -6.46 -6.12
C PRO A 61 5.19 -5.38 -6.04
N HIS A 62 4.83 -4.18 -5.57
CA HIS A 62 5.75 -3.04 -5.43
C HIS A 62 5.98 -2.63 -3.97
N THR A 63 5.77 -3.54 -3.04
CA THR A 63 6.00 -3.33 -1.61
C THR A 63 6.94 -4.42 -1.11
N ASP A 64 7.86 -4.06 -0.21
CA ASP A 64 8.72 -5.05 0.42
C ASP A 64 7.90 -6.17 1.10
N PRO A 65 8.24 -7.45 0.91
CA PRO A 65 7.45 -8.56 1.41
C PRO A 65 7.26 -8.56 2.94
N LYS A 66 8.25 -8.08 3.72
CA LYS A 66 8.12 -8.01 5.18
C LYS A 66 7.12 -6.92 5.55
N VAL A 67 7.20 -5.76 4.89
CA VAL A 67 6.24 -4.66 5.09
C VAL A 67 4.83 -5.10 4.70
N ALA A 68 4.68 -5.76 3.55
CA ALA A 68 3.39 -6.29 3.10
C ALA A 68 2.81 -7.32 4.10
N ALA A 69 3.65 -8.18 4.68
CA ALA A 69 3.21 -9.14 5.70
C ALA A 69 2.73 -8.44 6.98
N ALA A 70 3.49 -7.46 7.49
CA ALA A 70 3.12 -6.69 8.68
C ALA A 70 1.79 -5.94 8.50
N LEU A 71 1.57 -5.32 7.32
CA LEU A 71 0.34 -4.57 7.05
C LEU A 71 -0.92 -5.43 7.08
N ARG A 72 -0.84 -6.72 6.71
CA ARG A 72 -1.99 -7.65 6.74
C ARG A 72 -2.53 -7.92 8.15
N HIS A 73 -1.78 -7.57 9.19
CA HIS A 73 -2.23 -7.67 10.58
C HIS A 73 -2.87 -6.37 11.10
N THR A 74 -3.01 -5.37 10.24
CA THR A 74 -3.58 -4.06 10.56
C THR A 74 -4.86 -3.79 9.77
N ARG A 75 -5.37 -2.56 9.84
CA ARG A 75 -6.51 -2.07 9.04
C ARG A 75 -6.20 -1.80 7.57
N TRP A 76 -4.97 -2.06 7.13
CA TRP A 76 -4.56 -1.85 5.74
C TRP A 76 -5.06 -2.99 4.85
N PHE A 77 -5.45 -2.65 3.63
CA PHE A 77 -5.88 -3.61 2.63
C PHE A 77 -4.80 -3.81 1.57
N GLU A 78 -4.57 -5.05 1.17
CA GLU A 78 -3.91 -5.31 -0.10
C GLU A 78 -4.89 -5.00 -1.25
N LEU A 79 -4.42 -4.46 -2.37
CA LEU A 79 -5.29 -4.04 -3.48
C LEU A 79 -6.25 -5.15 -3.96
N GLY A 80 -5.78 -6.39 -4.12
CA GLY A 80 -6.62 -7.51 -4.51
C GLY A 80 -7.71 -7.81 -3.47
N GLU A 81 -7.44 -7.60 -2.19
CA GLU A 81 -8.45 -7.69 -1.12
C GLU A 81 -9.44 -6.52 -1.17
N TRP A 82 -8.94 -5.29 -1.35
CA TRP A 82 -9.76 -4.08 -1.45
C TRP A 82 -10.85 -4.20 -2.51
N VAL A 83 -10.50 -4.70 -3.71
CA VAL A 83 -11.44 -4.81 -4.83
C VAL A 83 -12.37 -6.03 -4.75
N THR A 84 -12.02 -7.06 -3.98
CA THR A 84 -12.84 -8.29 -3.89
C THR A 84 -13.70 -8.36 -2.64
N ARG A 85 -13.23 -7.82 -1.52
CA ARG A 85 -13.83 -8.00 -0.19
C ARG A 85 -13.83 -6.74 0.67
N GLY A 86 -13.00 -5.74 0.33
CA GLY A 86 -12.92 -4.49 1.06
C GLY A 86 -13.99 -3.47 0.66
N PRO A 87 -13.95 -2.26 1.22
CA PRO A 87 -14.87 -1.17 0.88
C PRO A 87 -14.93 -0.84 -0.62
N GLY A 88 -13.85 -1.10 -1.35
CA GLY A 88 -13.80 -0.96 -2.81
C GLY A 88 -14.78 -1.86 -3.57
N ALA A 89 -15.12 -3.03 -3.03
CA ALA A 89 -16.10 -3.93 -3.63
C ALA A 89 -17.54 -3.37 -3.58
N ALA A 90 -17.85 -2.52 -2.60
CA ALA A 90 -19.18 -1.89 -2.46
C ALA A 90 -19.37 -0.67 -3.38
N ALA A 91 -18.28 -0.04 -3.84
CA ALA A 91 -18.32 1.10 -4.76
C ALA A 91 -18.50 0.70 -6.24
N LEU A 92 -18.33 -0.58 -6.55
CA LEU A 92 -18.50 -1.14 -7.90
C LEU A 92 -19.92 -1.68 -8.19
N GLY A 93 -20.84 -1.57 -7.23
CA GLY A 93 -22.24 -2.04 -7.34
C GLY A 93 -23.24 -0.88 -7.37
#